data_AF-A0A9Q4B145-F1
#
_entry.id   AF-A0A9Q4B145-F1
#
_cell.length_a   1.000
_cell.length_b   1.000
_cell.length_c   1.000
_cell.angle_alpha   90.00
_cell.angle_beta   90.00
_cell.angle_gamma   90.00
#
_symmetry.space_group_name_H-M   'P 1'
#
loop_
_entity.id
_entity.type
_entity.pdbx_description
1 polymer ?
#
loop_
_entity_poly.entity_id
_entity_poly.type
_entity_poly.pdbx_seq_one_letter_code
_entity_poly.pdbx_strand_id
1 'polypeptide(L)' 'MVLTKKEKKLLITLLRKEKLKLFGSKKNKKEISTLLEKMEQSMRNEKINKMTSSKL' A
#
# COMPACT_ATOMS: atom_id res chain seq x y z
N MET A 1 8.37 -13.55 2.08
CA MET A 1 8.67 -12.57 3.14
C MET A 1 7.47 -11.63 3.25
N VAL A 2 6.78 -11.59 4.40
CA VAL A 2 5.59 -10.74 4.59
C VAL A 2 6.05 -9.43 5.20
N LEU A 3 5.77 -8.30 4.53
CA LEU A 3 6.08 -6.97 5.05
C LEU A 3 5.33 -6.70 6.35
N THR A 4 6.02 -6.15 7.35
CA THR A 4 5.43 -5.68 8.59
C THR A 4 4.54 -4.45 8.34
N LYS A 5 3.63 -4.17 9.28
CA LYS A 5 2.75 -2.99 9.22
C LYS A 5 3.52 -1.67 9.12
N LYS A 6 4.72 -1.58 9.73
CA LYS A 6 5.57 -0.39 9.66
C LYS A 6 6.15 -0.21 8.26
N GLU A 7 6.67 -1.28 7.67
CA GLU A 7 7.23 -1.27 6.32
C GLU A 7 6.15 -0.96 5.26
N LYS A 8 4.95 -1.53 5.40
CA LYS A 8 3.82 -1.23 4.51
C LYS A 8 3.42 0.24 4.54
N LYS A 9 3.38 0.84 5.73
CA LYS A 9 3.10 2.28 5.87
C LYS A 9 4.18 3.14 5.23
N LEU A 10 5.45 2.80 5.43
CA LEU A 10 6.56 3.50 4.81
C LEU A 10 6.47 3.45 3.28
N LEU A 11 6.21 2.27 2.73
CA LEU A 11 6.03 2.07 1.29
C LEU A 11 4.86 2.90 0.73
N ILE A 12 3.70 2.91 1.40
CA ILE A 12 2.56 3.74 0.99
C ILE A 12 2.97 5.22 0.95
N THR A 13 3.67 5.71 1.97
CA THR A 13 4.15 7.11 2.00
C THR A 13 5.09 7.43 0.84
N LEU A 14 6.04 6.53 0.54
CA LEU A 14 6.95 6.71 -0.59
C LEU A 14 6.23 6.70 -1.93
N LEU A 15 5.29 5.77 -2.14
CA LEU A 15 4.49 5.69 -3.37
C LEU A 15 3.60 6.91 -3.57
N ARG A 16 3.04 7.49 -2.49
CA ARG A 16 2.31 8.77 -2.57
C ARG A 16 3.21 9.92 -3.01
N LYS A 17 4.42 9.99 -2.46
CA LYS A 17 5.41 11.02 -2.85
C LYS A 17 5.83 10.86 -4.31
N GLU A 18 6.08 9.65 -4.77
CA GLU A 18 6.44 9.41 -6.18
C GLU A 18 5.29 9.70 -7.13
N LYS A 19 4.03 9.38 -6.76
CA LYS A 19 2.85 9.74 -7.57
C LYS A 19 2.73 11.25 -7.80
N LEU A 20 3.12 12.06 -6.81
CA LEU A 20 3.07 13.52 -6.87
C LEU A 20 4.22 14.15 -7.66
N LYS A 21 5.29 13.41 -7.98
CA LYS A 21 6.38 13.98 -8.78
C LYS A 21 5.88 14.32 -10.18
N LEU A 22 6.06 15.59 -10.54
CA LEU A 22 5.59 16.16 -11.80
C LEU A 22 6.23 15.49 -13.02
N PHE A 23 7.48 15.03 -12.89
CA PHE A 23 8.31 14.47 -13.97
C PHE A 23 8.15 12.95 -14.21
N GLY A 24 7.23 12.27 -13.51
CA GLY A 24 6.97 10.85 -13.77
C GLY A 24 6.24 10.63 -15.10
N SER A 25 6.70 9.66 -15.91
CA SER A 25 6.00 9.25 -17.13
C SER A 25 4.55 8.81 -16.82
N LYS A 26 3.59 9.02 -17.75
CA LYS A 26 2.18 8.62 -17.53
C LYS A 26 2.04 7.13 -17.19
N LYS A 27 2.89 6.29 -17.77
CA LYS A 27 2.97 4.83 -17.48
C LYS A 27 3.37 4.58 -16.03
N ASN A 28 4.42 5.26 -15.54
CA ASN A 28 4.87 5.13 -14.15
C ASN A 28 3.81 5.60 -13.16
N LYS A 29 3.07 6.68 -13.46
CA LYS A 29 1.98 7.16 -12.59
C LYS A 29 0.86 6.13 -12.44
N LYS A 30 0.50 5.43 -13.52
CA LYS A 30 -0.51 4.36 -13.49
C LYS A 30 -0.03 3.17 -12.65
N GLU A 31 1.19 2.71 -12.89
CA GLU A 31 1.79 1.60 -12.15
C GLU A 31 1.91 1.90 -10.64
N ILE A 32 2.36 3.11 -10.28
CA ILE A 32 2.41 3.58 -8.88
C ILE A 32 1.01 3.59 -8.25
N SER A 33 -0.01 4.06 -8.98
CA SER A 33 -1.38 4.07 -8.45
C SER A 33 -1.91 2.66 -8.20
N THR A 34 -1.69 1.74 -9.14
CA THR A 34 -2.08 0.34 -8.98
C THR A 34 -1.34 -0.32 -7.81
N LEU A 35 -0.05 -0.04 -7.64
CA LEU A 35 0.72 -0.58 -6.52
C LEU A 35 0.22 -0.03 -5.18
N LEU A 36 -0.13 1.25 -5.13
CA LEU A 36 -0.69 1.89 -3.95
C LEU A 36 -2.02 1.27 -3.53
N GLU A 37 -2.95 1.06 -4.48
CA GLU A 37 -4.23 0.41 -4.22
C GLU A 37 -4.07 -1.01 -3.67
N LYS A 38 -3.16 -1.80 -4.26
CA LYS A 38 -2.84 -3.15 -3.77
C LYS A 38 -2.28 -3.13 -2.34
N MET A 39 -1.41 -2.17 -2.03
CA MET A 39 -0.82 -2.02 -0.69
C MET A 39 -1.85 -1.59 0.35
N GLU A 40 -2.74 -0.65 0.01
CA GLU A 40 -3.84 -0.24 0.89
C GLU A 40 -4.84 -1.38 1.12
N GLN A 41 -5.16 -2.16 0.08
CA GLN A 41 -5.99 -3.36 0.21
C GLN A 41 -5.34 -4.40 1.11
N SER A 42 -4.03 -4.65 0.96
CA SER A 42 -3.30 -5.58 1.84
C SER A 42 -3.38 -5.15 3.31
N MET A 43 -3.25 -3.85 3.59
CA MET A 43 -3.39 -3.29 4.93
C MET A 43 -4.81 -3.44 5.51
N ARG A 44 -5.85 -3.30 4.67
CA ARG A 44 -7.24 -3.54 5.06
C ARG A 44 -7.49 -5.01 5.39
N ASN A 45 -7.02 -5.92 4.54
CA ASN A 45 -7.20 -7.36 4.72
C ASN A 45 -6.51 -7.84 6.01
N GLU A 46 -5.31 -7.34 6.33
CA GLU A 46 -4.67 -7.64 7.61
C GLU A 46 -5.47 -7.15 8.82
N LYS A 47 -6.13 -5.99 8.70
CA LYS A 47 -6.99 -5.46 9.76
C LYS A 47 -8.20 -6.37 9.96
N ILE A 48 -8.82 -6.84 8.88
CA ILE A 48 -9.99 -7.74 8.92
C ILE A 48 -9.60 -9.09 9.52
N ASN A 49 -8.52 -9.71 9.05
CA ASN A 49 -8.04 -11.01 9.56
C ASN A 49 -7.72 -10.97 11.06
N LYS A 50 -7.19 -9.85 11.57
CA LYS A 50 -7.00 -9.66 13.02
C LYS A 50 -8.31 -9.52 13.79
N MET A 51 -9.34 -8.93 13.18
CA MET A 51 -10.65 -8.73 13.80
C MET A 51 -11.45 -10.03 13.91
N THR A 52 -11.39 -10.88 12.88
CA THR A 52 -12.04 -12.20 12.87
C THR A 52 -11.35 -13.19 13.81
N SER A 53 -10.02 -13.15 13.91
CA SER A 53 -9.27 -14.01 14.85
C SER A 53 -9.50 -13.67 16.32
N SER A 54 -10.01 -12.49 16.66
CA SER A 54 -10.28 -12.09 18.05
C SER A 54 -11.68 -12.49 18.54
N LYS A 55 -12.50 -13.09 17.67
CA LYS A 55 -13.87 -13.53 17.95
C LYS A 55 -14.04 -15.05 18.00
N LEU A 56 -12.94 -15.80 18.04
CA LEU A 56 -12.92 -17.26 18.17
C LEU A 56 -12.40 -17.65 19.55
#